data_AF-A0A437LZ20-F1
#
_entry.id   AF-A0A437LZ20-F1
#
_cell.length_a   1.000
_cell.length_b   1.000
_cell.length_c   1.000
_cell.angle_alpha   90.00
_cell.angle_beta   90.00
_cell.angle_gamma   90.00
#
_symmetry.space_group_name_H-M   'P 1'
#
loop_
_entity.id
_entity.type
_entity.pdbx_description
1 polymer ?
#
loop_
_entity_poly.entity_id
_entity_poly.type
_entity_poly.pdbx_seq_one_letter_code
_entity_poly.pdbx_strand_id
1 'polypeptide(L)'
;MRTLDDVVDAVTVRAAGDVLVDRDLIRVAVRAWAPNTIRAFLSDLVIWDDWCRRSALQLSEATPETTAAFIRALAGVDVVAGIEVRAAATIARYLVNIGWAYRMVGIADPTNGPLVSLELKAARRVLGTRQRQARALRFKGDVAELDAPAAGLCITHLLKACRRDLMGDRDRALLLVAYDTGFRRSELVGIDVADIEGPDVSGAGTVELGRSKTDQVGEGAFAYLSPVTMRAILRWRDAGHIDAGALFRRVETHFDGSVRTIGREALHPNSISFIYKRLTVAAWEKGLLGPIGEAERDRLVAAVSSHSIRVGVAQDNVAAGEAMTAIMQAYRWRDPRTVMRYGARLAAKSGAAARMAARMTGAG
;
A
#
# COMPACT_ATOMS: atom_id res chain seq x y z
N MET A 1 -16.08 -7.34 -20.82
CA MET A 1 -16.62 -6.49 -21.90
C MET A 1 -16.53 -5.02 -21.55
N ARG A 2 -17.27 -4.50 -20.55
CA ARG A 2 -17.25 -3.06 -20.20
C ARG A 2 -15.86 -2.42 -20.10
N THR A 3 -14.90 -3.05 -19.42
CA THR A 3 -13.54 -2.49 -19.26
C THR A 3 -12.76 -2.35 -20.56
N LEU A 4 -13.03 -3.21 -21.57
CA LEU A 4 -12.39 -3.07 -22.88
C LEU A 4 -12.96 -1.84 -23.59
N ASP A 5 -14.28 -1.73 -23.61
CA ASP A 5 -15.00 -0.62 -24.23
C ASP A 5 -14.61 0.72 -23.56
N ASP A 6 -14.55 0.76 -22.23
CA ASP A 6 -14.10 1.94 -21.47
C ASP A 6 -12.69 2.40 -21.90
N VAL A 7 -11.76 1.48 -22.12
CA VAL A 7 -10.39 1.80 -22.55
C VAL A 7 -10.36 2.23 -24.01
N VAL A 8 -11.12 1.56 -24.88
CA VAL A 8 -11.24 1.94 -26.29
C VAL A 8 -11.81 3.35 -26.40
N ASP A 9 -12.91 3.65 -25.72
CA ASP A 9 -13.54 4.97 -25.74
C ASP A 9 -12.59 6.04 -25.21
N ALA A 10 -11.91 5.76 -24.09
CA ALA A 10 -10.96 6.69 -23.51
C ALA A 10 -9.77 7.00 -24.42
N VAL A 11 -9.29 6.06 -25.24
CA VAL A 11 -8.18 6.36 -26.17
C VAL A 11 -8.65 6.95 -27.50
N THR A 12 -9.84 6.56 -27.99
CA THR A 12 -10.34 6.94 -29.32
C THR A 12 -10.54 8.45 -29.46
N VAL A 13 -10.91 9.15 -28.38
CA VAL A 13 -11.06 10.63 -28.40
C VAL A 13 -9.78 11.40 -28.76
N ARG A 14 -8.62 10.73 -28.80
CA ARG A 14 -7.32 11.33 -29.19
C ARG A 14 -7.05 11.24 -30.69
N ALA A 15 -7.75 10.38 -31.41
CA ALA A 15 -7.60 10.21 -32.84
C ALA A 15 -8.10 11.45 -33.59
N ALA A 16 -7.35 11.93 -34.58
CA ALA A 16 -7.82 12.92 -35.56
C ALA A 16 -8.24 12.20 -36.85
N GLY A 17 -9.44 12.49 -37.35
CA GLY A 17 -9.92 11.90 -38.61
C GLY A 17 -10.03 10.36 -38.57
N ASP A 18 -9.67 9.70 -39.68
CA ASP A 18 -9.81 8.24 -39.87
C ASP A 18 -8.68 7.40 -39.24
N VAL A 19 -8.04 7.90 -38.17
CA VAL A 19 -6.91 7.19 -37.54
C VAL A 19 -7.38 5.85 -36.94
N LEU A 20 -6.71 4.77 -37.36
CA LEU A 20 -7.06 3.40 -37.00
C LEU A 20 -6.60 3.09 -35.57
N VAL A 21 -7.55 2.99 -34.64
CA VAL A 21 -7.30 2.53 -33.27
C VAL A 21 -6.81 1.08 -33.29
N ASP A 22 -5.66 0.80 -32.68
CA ASP A 22 -5.13 -0.57 -32.56
C ASP A 22 -5.89 -1.35 -31.49
N ARG A 23 -7.06 -1.87 -31.89
CA ARG A 23 -7.96 -2.62 -31.00
C ARG A 23 -7.34 -3.91 -30.49
N ASP A 24 -6.42 -4.51 -31.24
CA ASP A 24 -5.75 -5.74 -30.81
C ASP A 24 -4.73 -5.45 -29.71
N LEU A 25 -3.95 -4.37 -29.84
CA LEU A 25 -3.06 -3.88 -28.79
C LEU A 25 -3.84 -3.54 -27.51
N ILE A 26 -4.98 -2.84 -27.64
CA ILE A 26 -5.83 -2.50 -26.49
C ILE A 26 -6.36 -3.77 -25.82
N ARG A 27 -6.83 -4.75 -26.62
CA ARG A 27 -7.33 -6.03 -26.10
C ARG A 27 -6.24 -6.78 -25.32
N VAL A 28 -5.02 -6.82 -25.84
CA VAL A 28 -3.87 -7.45 -25.17
C VAL A 28 -3.50 -6.67 -23.90
N ALA A 29 -3.47 -5.34 -23.95
CA ALA A 29 -3.16 -4.49 -22.80
C ALA A 29 -4.17 -4.68 -21.66
N VAL A 30 -5.47 -4.69 -21.95
CA VAL A 30 -6.53 -4.91 -20.94
C VAL A 30 -6.40 -6.28 -20.28
N ARG A 31 -5.96 -7.31 -21.02
CA ARG A 31 -5.69 -8.64 -20.45
C ARG A 31 -4.39 -8.69 -19.63
N ALA A 32 -3.38 -7.95 -20.03
CA ALA A 32 -2.06 -7.94 -19.38
C ALA A 32 -2.02 -7.05 -18.13
N TRP A 33 -2.85 -6.00 -18.07
CA TRP A 33 -2.85 -5.04 -16.98
C TRP A 33 -3.70 -5.49 -15.79
N ALA A 34 -3.17 -5.28 -14.60
CA ALA A 34 -3.95 -5.45 -13.38
C ALA A 34 -5.15 -4.48 -13.34
N PRO A 35 -6.27 -4.82 -12.67
CA PRO A 35 -7.45 -3.96 -12.60
C PRO A 35 -7.17 -2.55 -12.05
N ASN A 36 -6.23 -2.44 -11.10
CA ASN A 36 -5.79 -1.13 -10.58
C ASN A 36 -5.03 -0.30 -11.61
N THR A 37 -4.27 -0.96 -12.52
CA THR A 37 -3.55 -0.27 -13.60
C THR A 37 -4.54 0.29 -14.60
N ILE A 38 -5.59 -0.45 -14.97
CA ILE A 38 -6.64 0.03 -15.86
C ILE A 38 -7.38 1.22 -15.24
N ARG A 39 -7.80 1.12 -13.97
CA ARG A 39 -8.42 2.25 -13.26
C ARG A 39 -7.52 3.48 -13.19
N ALA A 40 -6.24 3.29 -12.92
CA ALA A 40 -5.26 4.37 -12.89
C ALA A 40 -5.09 5.00 -14.29
N PHE A 41 -5.00 4.19 -15.33
CA PHE A 41 -4.91 4.63 -16.72
C PHE A 41 -6.10 5.52 -17.09
N LEU A 42 -7.33 5.02 -16.93
CA LEU A 42 -8.55 5.79 -17.24
C LEU A 42 -8.64 7.10 -16.45
N SER A 43 -8.36 7.05 -15.14
CA SER A 43 -8.36 8.26 -14.30
C SER A 43 -7.31 9.28 -14.70
N ASP A 44 -6.13 8.84 -15.15
CA ASP A 44 -5.06 9.74 -15.56
C ASP A 44 -5.39 10.41 -16.89
N LEU A 45 -6.05 9.70 -17.81
CA LEU A 45 -6.50 10.26 -19.08
C LEU A 45 -7.53 11.37 -18.86
N VAL A 46 -8.45 11.23 -17.91
CA VAL A 46 -9.40 12.31 -17.56
C VAL A 46 -8.67 13.59 -17.12
N ILE A 47 -7.58 13.46 -16.36
CA ILE A 47 -6.78 14.60 -15.89
C ILE A 47 -6.06 15.27 -17.07
N TRP A 48 -5.52 14.48 -17.99
CA TRP A 48 -4.91 14.99 -19.22
C TRP A 48 -5.93 15.69 -20.13
N ASP A 49 -7.12 15.10 -20.30
CA ASP A 49 -8.16 15.63 -21.18
C ASP A 49 -8.77 16.92 -20.63
N ASP A 50 -8.83 17.07 -19.31
CA ASP A 50 -9.15 18.34 -18.65
C ASP A 50 -8.05 19.40 -18.86
N TRP A 51 -6.77 19.02 -18.75
CA TRP A 51 -5.65 19.91 -19.04
C TRP A 51 -5.69 20.44 -20.48
N CYS A 52 -5.78 19.54 -21.47
CA CYS A 52 -5.84 19.94 -22.88
C CYS A 52 -7.02 20.87 -23.17
N ARG A 53 -8.22 20.59 -22.61
CA ARG A 53 -9.37 21.51 -22.76
C ARG A 53 -9.12 22.88 -22.14
N ARG A 54 -8.55 22.95 -20.94
CA ARG A 54 -8.22 24.24 -20.30
C ARG A 54 -7.17 25.03 -21.07
N SER A 55 -6.27 24.34 -21.75
CA SER A 55 -5.26 24.93 -22.62
C SER A 55 -5.76 25.18 -24.05
N ALA A 56 -7.07 25.02 -24.31
CA ALA A 56 -7.69 25.15 -25.64
C ALA A 56 -6.98 24.30 -26.72
N LEU A 57 -6.47 23.13 -26.34
CA LEU A 57 -5.68 22.25 -27.19
C LEU A 57 -6.52 21.04 -27.64
N GLN A 58 -6.50 20.72 -28.93
CA GLN A 58 -7.01 19.45 -29.42
C GLN A 58 -6.10 18.33 -28.94
N LEU A 59 -6.68 17.19 -28.53
CA LEU A 59 -5.90 16.06 -28.02
C LEU A 59 -4.91 15.52 -29.06
N SER A 60 -5.31 15.47 -30.33
CA SER A 60 -4.48 15.04 -31.46
C SER A 60 -3.32 15.98 -31.76
N GLU A 61 -3.37 17.22 -31.28
CA GLU A 61 -2.36 18.26 -31.50
C GLU A 61 -1.41 18.42 -30.29
N ALA A 62 -1.49 17.53 -29.32
CA ALA A 62 -0.58 17.54 -28.18
C ALA A 62 0.88 17.35 -28.63
N THR A 63 1.78 18.13 -28.02
CA THR A 63 3.21 18.11 -28.33
C THR A 63 4.06 17.94 -27.06
N PRO A 64 5.38 17.70 -27.20
CA PRO A 64 6.31 17.76 -26.08
C PRO A 64 6.25 19.06 -25.27
N GLU A 65 5.99 20.20 -25.90
CA GLU A 65 5.89 21.52 -25.26
C GLU A 65 4.63 21.63 -24.38
N THR A 66 3.49 21.12 -24.85
CA THR A 66 2.24 21.14 -24.07
C THR A 66 2.30 20.17 -22.91
N THR A 67 2.99 19.04 -23.08
CA THR A 67 3.30 18.09 -22.00
C THR A 67 4.28 18.69 -20.98
N ALA A 68 5.28 19.44 -21.43
CA ALA A 68 6.20 20.16 -20.54
C ALA A 68 5.45 21.19 -19.68
N ALA A 69 4.52 21.95 -20.26
CA ALA A 69 3.66 22.88 -19.53
C ALA A 69 2.78 22.16 -18.50
N PHE A 70 2.24 20.99 -18.83
CA PHE A 70 1.50 20.16 -17.88
C PHE A 70 2.34 19.73 -16.69
N ILE A 71 3.61 19.32 -16.93
CA ILE A 71 4.55 18.96 -15.87
C ILE A 71 4.80 20.14 -14.94
N ARG A 72 5.03 21.34 -15.48
CA ARG A 72 5.27 22.55 -14.69
C ARG A 72 4.06 22.95 -13.85
N ALA A 73 2.86 22.87 -14.43
CA ALA A 73 1.61 23.12 -13.70
C ALA A 73 1.43 22.13 -12.53
N LEU A 74 1.59 20.84 -12.78
CA LEU A 74 1.50 19.82 -11.72
C LEU A 74 2.64 19.88 -10.71
N ALA A 75 3.80 20.42 -11.10
CA ALA A 75 4.92 20.63 -10.19
C ALA A 75 4.79 21.92 -9.35
N GLY A 76 3.78 22.74 -9.62
CA GLY A 76 3.61 24.05 -8.97
C GLY A 76 4.65 25.08 -9.40
N VAL A 77 5.35 24.85 -10.52
CA VAL A 77 6.25 25.83 -11.14
C VAL A 77 5.40 26.90 -11.82
N ASP A 78 4.40 26.48 -12.58
CA ASP A 78 3.41 27.36 -13.19
C ASP A 78 2.13 27.27 -12.35
N VAL A 79 1.68 28.38 -11.76
CA VAL A 79 0.44 28.40 -10.95
C VAL A 79 -0.76 28.48 -11.88
N VAL A 80 -1.50 27.38 -11.99
CA VAL A 80 -2.70 27.29 -12.84
C VAL A 80 -3.93 27.03 -11.97
N ALA A 81 -4.96 27.89 -12.11
CA ALA A 81 -6.18 27.79 -11.33
C ALA A 81 -6.88 26.44 -11.54
N GLY A 82 -7.22 25.77 -10.43
CA GLY A 82 -7.87 24.46 -10.43
C GLY A 82 -6.93 23.27 -10.60
N ILE A 83 -5.61 23.49 -10.67
CA ILE A 83 -4.61 22.42 -10.76
C ILE A 83 -3.84 22.33 -9.44
N GLU A 84 -3.99 21.19 -8.77
CA GLU A 84 -3.24 20.90 -7.55
C GLU A 84 -1.84 20.38 -7.85
N VAL A 85 -0.87 20.80 -7.03
CA VAL A 85 0.48 20.24 -7.07
C VAL A 85 0.45 18.75 -6.77
N ARG A 86 1.12 17.95 -7.61
CA ARG A 86 1.22 16.50 -7.51
C ARG A 86 2.64 16.08 -7.18
N ALA A 87 2.78 14.94 -6.50
CA ALA A 87 4.09 14.35 -6.26
C ALA A 87 4.76 13.92 -7.57
N ALA A 88 6.09 14.00 -7.65
CA ALA A 88 6.83 13.69 -8.87
C ALA A 88 6.60 12.24 -9.38
N ALA A 89 6.34 11.29 -8.47
CA ALA A 89 5.99 9.92 -8.84
C ALA A 89 4.60 9.83 -9.51
N THR A 90 3.66 10.67 -9.10
CA THR A 90 2.34 10.79 -9.72
C THR A 90 2.45 11.38 -11.12
N ILE A 91 3.22 12.46 -11.29
CA ILE A 91 3.47 13.08 -12.60
C ILE A 91 4.10 12.06 -13.56
N ALA A 92 5.15 11.35 -13.12
CA ALA A 92 5.80 10.33 -13.95
C ALA A 92 4.82 9.23 -14.40
N ARG A 93 3.89 8.82 -13.53
CA ARG A 93 2.85 7.84 -13.88
C ARG A 93 1.86 8.37 -14.91
N TYR A 94 1.42 9.64 -14.77
CA TYR A 94 0.56 10.27 -15.76
C TYR A 94 1.19 10.22 -17.14
N LEU A 95 2.46 10.63 -17.25
CA LEU A 95 3.19 10.62 -18.54
C LEU A 95 3.25 9.22 -19.16
N VAL A 96 3.51 8.18 -18.37
CA VAL A 96 3.50 6.80 -18.88
C VAL A 96 2.14 6.40 -19.45
N ASN A 97 1.06 6.70 -18.73
CA ASN A 97 -0.29 6.34 -19.15
C ASN A 97 -0.76 7.16 -20.35
N ILE A 98 -0.45 8.46 -20.38
CA ILE A 98 -0.70 9.34 -21.53
C ILE A 98 0.04 8.79 -22.75
N GLY A 99 1.34 8.50 -22.65
CA GLY A 99 2.11 7.98 -23.78
C GLY A 99 1.60 6.64 -24.30
N TRP A 100 1.11 5.75 -23.42
CA TRP A 100 0.42 4.53 -23.84
C TRP A 100 -0.85 4.81 -24.64
N ALA A 101 -1.66 5.80 -24.22
CA ALA A 101 -2.90 6.14 -24.92
C ALA A 101 -2.65 6.67 -26.34
N TYR A 102 -1.62 7.50 -26.54
CA TYR A 102 -1.27 8.01 -27.87
C TYR A 102 -0.70 6.90 -28.77
N ARG A 103 0.14 6.00 -28.21
CA ARG A 103 0.64 4.82 -28.94
C ARG A 103 -0.46 3.85 -29.34
N MET A 104 -1.50 3.67 -28.53
CA MET A 104 -2.65 2.81 -28.84
C MET A 104 -3.51 3.30 -30.01
N VAL A 105 -3.44 4.59 -30.33
CA VAL A 105 -4.11 5.17 -31.51
C VAL A 105 -3.12 5.52 -32.62
N GLY A 106 -1.87 5.08 -32.55
CA GLY A 106 -0.90 5.21 -33.64
C GLY A 106 -0.44 6.64 -33.97
N ILE A 107 -0.64 7.61 -33.07
CA ILE A 107 -0.17 9.00 -33.25
C ILE A 107 1.08 9.27 -32.41
N ALA A 108 1.75 10.41 -32.69
CA ALA A 108 2.97 10.80 -31.98
C ALA A 108 2.72 10.89 -30.46
N ASP A 109 3.59 10.26 -29.66
CA ASP A 109 3.53 10.32 -28.21
C ASP A 109 4.05 11.70 -27.72
N PRO A 110 3.20 12.58 -27.18
CA PRO A 110 3.59 13.92 -26.76
C PRO A 110 4.46 13.90 -25.49
N THR A 111 4.55 12.75 -24.81
CA THR A 111 5.39 12.56 -23.63
C THR A 111 6.81 12.13 -23.99
N ASN A 112 7.04 11.74 -25.24
CA ASN A 112 8.35 11.32 -25.72
C ASN A 112 9.12 12.51 -26.32
N GLY A 113 9.98 13.12 -25.51
CA GLY A 113 10.85 14.20 -25.97
C GLY A 113 11.91 14.61 -24.95
N PRO A 114 13.03 15.22 -25.40
CA PRO A 114 14.10 15.66 -24.50
C PRO A 114 13.60 16.72 -23.52
N LEU A 115 12.74 17.64 -23.97
CA LEU A 115 12.12 18.67 -23.14
C LEU A 115 11.31 18.05 -22.00
N VAL A 116 10.41 17.11 -22.29
CA VAL A 116 9.58 16.40 -21.29
C VAL A 116 10.46 15.67 -20.27
N SER A 117 11.52 15.00 -20.74
CA SER A 117 12.46 14.29 -19.87
C SER A 117 13.22 15.21 -18.92
N LEU A 118 13.68 16.37 -19.42
CA LEU A 118 14.36 17.38 -18.63
C LEU A 118 13.41 18.07 -17.64
N GLU A 119 12.18 18.36 -18.06
CA GLU A 119 11.16 18.96 -17.20
C GLU A 119 10.73 18.02 -16.07
N LEU A 120 10.56 16.73 -16.36
CA LEU A 120 10.31 15.75 -15.30
C LEU A 120 11.48 15.67 -14.30
N LYS A 121 12.72 15.82 -14.78
CA LYS A 121 13.92 15.89 -13.92
C LYS A 121 13.93 17.18 -13.08
N ALA A 122 13.53 18.32 -13.65
CA ALA A 122 13.39 19.59 -12.95
C ALA A 122 12.29 19.53 -11.89
N ALA A 123 11.10 19.04 -12.24
CA ALA A 123 9.98 18.82 -11.31
C ALA A 123 10.37 17.94 -10.12
N ARG A 124 11.17 16.88 -10.33
CA ARG A 124 11.70 16.05 -9.24
C ARG A 124 12.60 16.81 -8.27
N ARG A 125 13.33 17.84 -8.73
CA ARG A 125 14.17 18.69 -7.88
C ARG A 125 13.33 19.67 -7.08
N VAL A 126 12.31 20.26 -7.70
CA VAL A 126 11.37 21.21 -7.05
C VAL A 126 10.55 20.51 -5.96
N LEU A 127 9.92 19.39 -6.30
CA LEU A 127 9.00 18.67 -5.41
C LEU A 127 9.71 17.84 -4.34
N GLY A 128 10.99 17.56 -4.56
CA GLY A 128 11.71 16.52 -3.85
C GLY A 128 11.22 15.11 -4.19
N THR A 129 12.08 14.11 -3.99
CA THR A 129 11.78 12.71 -4.29
C THR A 129 11.57 11.86 -3.03
N ARG A 130 11.61 12.50 -1.85
CA ARG A 130 11.44 11.81 -0.57
C ARG A 130 10.03 11.24 -0.47
N GLN A 131 9.91 9.93 -0.65
CA GLN A 131 8.66 9.22 -0.48
C GLN A 131 8.22 9.30 0.99
N ARG A 132 6.97 9.72 1.23
CA ARG A 132 6.37 9.68 2.56
C ARG A 132 6.18 8.22 2.97
N GLN A 133 6.83 7.80 4.04
CA GLN A 133 6.67 6.47 4.61
C GLN A 133 5.55 6.49 5.65
N ALA A 134 4.70 5.45 5.64
CA ALA A 134 3.70 5.25 6.69
C ALA A 134 4.37 5.18 8.08
N ARG A 135 3.66 5.64 9.12
CA ARG A 135 4.10 5.42 10.52
C ARG A 135 4.26 3.92 10.73
N ALA A 136 5.38 3.49 11.30
CA ALA A 136 5.61 2.09 11.61
C ALA A 136 4.68 1.64 12.75
N LEU A 137 4.03 0.50 12.59
CA LEU A 137 3.35 -0.22 13.67
C LEU A 137 4.20 -1.43 14.03
N ARG A 138 5.13 -1.21 14.97
CA ARG A 138 6.02 -2.24 15.53
C ARG A 138 5.31 -3.06 16.59
N PHE A 139 5.84 -4.21 16.98
CA PHE A 139 5.18 -5.08 17.95
C PHE A 139 5.05 -4.45 19.34
N LYS A 140 6.14 -3.86 19.85
CA LYS A 140 6.25 -3.24 21.19
C LYS A 140 6.55 -1.73 21.19
N GLY A 141 6.55 -1.05 20.04
CA GLY A 141 6.70 0.43 19.98
C GLY A 141 8.08 0.91 19.59
N ASP A 142 8.52 2.07 20.08
CA ASP A 142 9.79 2.71 19.68
C ASP A 142 11.03 2.01 20.27
N VAL A 143 12.18 2.29 19.65
CA VAL A 143 13.35 1.43 19.38
C VAL A 143 14.17 0.92 20.56
N ALA A 144 13.93 1.35 21.80
CA ALA A 144 14.96 1.17 22.82
C ALA A 144 15.36 -0.31 23.02
N GLU A 145 14.43 -1.23 23.24
CA GLU A 145 14.77 -2.65 23.47
C GLU A 145 13.58 -3.53 23.05
N LEU A 146 13.81 -4.65 22.36
CA LEU A 146 12.75 -5.63 22.07
C LEU A 146 12.16 -6.22 23.37
N ASP A 147 12.91 -6.15 24.47
CA ASP A 147 12.50 -6.62 25.79
C ASP A 147 11.84 -5.53 26.64
N ALA A 148 11.89 -4.26 26.21
CA ALA A 148 11.20 -3.18 26.92
C ALA A 148 9.68 -3.35 26.89
N PRO A 149 8.96 -2.82 27.91
CA PRO A 149 7.52 -2.73 27.89
C PRO A 149 7.00 -2.01 26.64
N ALA A 150 5.81 -2.42 26.18
CA ALA A 150 5.19 -1.79 25.03
C ALA A 150 4.97 -0.29 25.27
N ALA A 151 5.39 0.56 24.34
CA ALA A 151 5.29 2.01 24.46
C ALA A 151 4.67 2.67 23.22
N GLY A 152 3.88 3.72 23.44
CA GLY A 152 3.24 4.50 22.37
C GLY A 152 2.35 3.64 21.46
N LEU A 153 2.26 4.01 20.19
CA LEU A 153 1.44 3.30 19.21
C LEU A 153 2.15 2.04 18.68
N CYS A 154 1.67 0.86 19.07
CA CYS A 154 2.23 -0.44 18.69
C CYS A 154 1.16 -1.54 18.58
N ILE A 155 1.50 -2.66 17.94
CA ILE A 155 0.59 -3.80 17.76
C ILE A 155 0.07 -4.32 19.11
N THR A 156 0.92 -4.42 20.13
CA THR A 156 0.52 -4.88 21.47
C THR A 156 -0.62 -4.02 22.04
N HIS A 157 -0.55 -2.69 21.89
CA HIS A 157 -1.62 -1.79 22.33
C HIS A 157 -2.87 -1.89 21.44
N LEU A 158 -2.73 -2.05 20.12
CA LEU A 158 -3.88 -2.27 19.25
C LEU A 158 -4.60 -3.59 19.56
N LEU A 159 -3.86 -4.66 19.88
CA LEU A 159 -4.42 -5.95 20.30
C LEU A 159 -5.19 -5.83 21.63
N LYS A 160 -4.69 -5.05 22.59
CA LYS A 160 -5.40 -4.73 23.84
C LYS A 160 -6.61 -3.81 23.62
N ALA A 161 -6.57 -2.99 22.57
CA ALA A 161 -7.64 -2.09 22.20
C ALA A 161 -8.81 -2.78 21.48
N CYS A 162 -8.60 -3.98 20.92
CA CYS A 162 -9.64 -4.77 20.27
C CYS A 162 -10.88 -4.93 21.18
N ARG A 163 -12.05 -4.95 20.55
CA ARG A 163 -13.34 -5.20 21.22
C ARG A 163 -13.39 -6.62 21.79
N ARG A 164 -14.32 -6.87 22.70
CA ARG A 164 -14.58 -8.21 23.27
C ARG A 164 -15.82 -8.83 22.63
N ASP A 165 -15.83 -8.87 21.30
CA ASP A 165 -16.91 -9.42 20.47
C ASP A 165 -16.36 -9.94 19.13
N LEU A 166 -17.24 -10.41 18.24
CA LEU A 166 -16.89 -10.93 16.91
C LEU A 166 -16.06 -9.94 16.08
N MET A 167 -16.32 -8.64 16.18
CA MET A 167 -15.52 -7.64 15.47
C MET A 167 -14.10 -7.57 16.03
N GLY A 168 -13.96 -7.65 17.36
CA GLY A 168 -12.68 -7.73 18.05
C GLY A 168 -11.89 -8.98 17.73
N ASP A 169 -12.55 -10.14 17.63
CA ASP A 169 -11.91 -11.41 17.25
C ASP A 169 -11.34 -11.35 15.84
N ARG A 170 -12.11 -10.83 14.87
CA ARG A 170 -11.63 -10.55 13.51
C ARG A 170 -10.43 -9.61 13.51
N ASP A 171 -10.54 -8.47 14.18
CA ASP A 171 -9.49 -7.45 14.21
C ASP A 171 -8.19 -8.00 14.82
N ARG A 172 -8.30 -8.80 15.88
CA ARG A 172 -7.17 -9.46 16.53
C ARG A 172 -6.48 -10.43 15.60
N ALA A 173 -7.23 -11.32 14.95
CA ALA A 173 -6.68 -12.25 13.96
C ALA A 173 -6.02 -11.49 12.80
N LEU A 174 -6.65 -10.43 12.31
CA LEU A 174 -6.14 -9.60 11.21
C LEU A 174 -4.82 -8.91 11.55
N LEU A 175 -4.70 -8.31 12.73
CA LEU A 175 -3.45 -7.66 13.16
C LEU A 175 -2.30 -8.67 13.27
N LEU A 176 -2.58 -9.85 13.82
CA LEU A 176 -1.59 -10.91 14.01
C LEU A 176 -1.13 -11.50 12.68
N VAL A 177 -2.07 -11.84 11.78
CA VAL A 177 -1.74 -12.28 10.41
C VAL A 177 -0.95 -11.21 9.68
N ALA A 178 -1.35 -9.94 9.75
CA ALA A 178 -0.64 -8.85 9.10
C ALA A 178 0.79 -8.67 9.61
N TYR A 179 1.03 -8.94 10.90
CA TYR A 179 2.35 -8.85 11.51
C TYR A 179 3.24 -10.03 11.10
N ASP A 180 2.77 -11.27 11.27
CA ASP A 180 3.55 -12.48 10.97
C ASP A 180 3.94 -12.56 9.49
N THR A 181 3.03 -12.13 8.61
CA THR A 181 3.19 -12.32 7.16
C THR A 181 3.72 -11.08 6.44
N GLY A 182 3.56 -9.90 7.04
CA GLY A 182 3.83 -8.61 6.41
C GLY A 182 3.00 -8.35 5.14
N PHE A 183 1.87 -9.03 4.92
CA PHE A 183 1.08 -8.95 3.69
C PHE A 183 0.59 -7.53 3.37
N ARG A 184 0.43 -7.24 2.08
CA ARG A 184 -0.25 -6.03 1.60
C ARG A 184 -1.75 -6.14 1.87
N ARG A 185 -2.45 -5.00 1.95
CA ARG A 185 -3.91 -4.97 2.18
C ARG A 185 -4.74 -5.87 1.26
N SER A 186 -4.37 -5.99 -0.01
CA SER A 186 -5.09 -6.83 -0.98
C SER A 186 -4.80 -8.31 -0.79
N GLU A 187 -3.59 -8.63 -0.32
CA GLU A 187 -3.19 -9.99 0.01
C GLU A 187 -3.93 -10.42 1.29
N LEU A 188 -3.95 -9.57 2.34
CA LEU A 188 -4.67 -9.84 3.58
C LEU A 188 -6.15 -10.18 3.37
N VAL A 189 -6.87 -9.34 2.63
CA VAL A 189 -8.30 -9.59 2.39
C VAL A 189 -8.55 -10.67 1.35
N GLY A 190 -7.53 -11.08 0.61
CA GLY A 190 -7.58 -12.15 -0.38
C GLY A 190 -7.31 -13.54 0.18
N ILE A 191 -6.97 -13.66 1.47
CA ILE A 191 -6.75 -14.96 2.12
C ILE A 191 -8.08 -15.72 2.20
N ASP A 192 -8.11 -16.92 1.65
CA ASP A 192 -9.15 -17.91 1.84
C ASP A 192 -8.83 -18.80 3.05
N VAL A 193 -9.86 -19.42 3.64
CA VAL A 193 -9.65 -20.44 4.68
C VAL A 193 -8.84 -21.61 4.15
N ALA A 194 -9.04 -21.97 2.87
CA ALA A 194 -8.32 -23.07 2.23
C ALA A 194 -6.81 -22.79 2.08
N ASP A 195 -6.39 -21.54 2.14
CA ASP A 195 -4.99 -21.14 2.04
C ASP A 195 -4.20 -21.38 3.35
N ILE A 196 -4.88 -21.70 4.45
CA ILE A 196 -4.27 -21.88 5.78
C ILE A 196 -3.95 -23.35 6.03
N GLU A 197 -2.67 -23.65 6.25
CA GLU A 197 -2.21 -24.96 6.65
C GLU A 197 -1.76 -24.98 8.12
N GLY A 198 -2.10 -26.06 8.83
CA GLY A 198 -1.79 -26.27 10.25
C GLY A 198 -3.03 -26.21 11.16
N PRO A 199 -2.83 -26.13 12.49
CA PRO A 199 -1.54 -26.01 13.16
C PRO A 199 -0.68 -27.29 13.08
N ASP A 200 0.64 -27.12 13.07
CA ASP A 200 1.63 -28.18 13.24
C ASP A 200 1.81 -28.56 14.73
N VAL A 201 2.78 -29.43 15.03
CA VAL A 201 3.08 -29.90 16.40
C VAL A 201 3.48 -28.78 17.37
N SER A 202 3.99 -27.66 16.87
CA SER A 202 4.33 -26.48 17.66
C SER A 202 3.15 -25.51 17.84
N GLY A 203 2.02 -25.80 17.19
CA GLY A 203 0.86 -24.93 17.13
C GLY A 203 0.95 -23.86 16.03
N ALA A 204 2.04 -23.83 15.26
CA ALA A 204 2.26 -22.85 14.18
C ALA A 204 1.61 -23.32 12.88
N GLY A 205 1.53 -22.45 11.88
CA GLY A 205 0.98 -22.80 10.57
C GLY A 205 1.61 -22.01 9.45
N THR A 206 1.07 -22.17 8.26
CA THR A 206 1.44 -21.35 7.11
C THR A 206 0.20 -20.84 6.39
N VAL A 207 0.37 -19.77 5.63
CA VAL A 207 -0.61 -19.30 4.66
C VAL A 207 0.04 -19.30 3.28
N GLU A 208 -0.57 -20.02 2.35
CA GLU A 208 -0.22 -19.95 0.96
C GLU A 208 -0.82 -18.69 0.34
N LEU A 209 -0.01 -17.88 -0.33
CA LEU A 209 -0.54 -16.89 -1.24
C LEU A 209 -0.54 -17.48 -2.63
N GLY A 210 -1.73 -17.59 -3.22
CA GLY A 210 -1.88 -17.76 -4.66
C GLY A 210 -1.39 -16.51 -5.41
N ARG A 211 -2.28 -15.80 -6.11
CA ARG A 211 -1.88 -14.63 -6.94
C ARG A 211 -1.68 -13.37 -6.10
N SER A 212 -0.48 -12.77 -6.18
CA SER A 212 -0.17 -11.48 -5.54
C SER A 212 0.18 -10.39 -6.55
N LYS A 213 0.26 -9.11 -6.12
CA LYS A 213 0.66 -8.01 -7.01
C LYS A 213 2.01 -8.28 -7.68
N THR A 214 2.93 -8.89 -6.96
CA THR A 214 4.28 -9.22 -7.43
C THR A 214 4.36 -10.62 -8.04
N ASP A 215 3.41 -11.50 -7.76
CA ASP A 215 3.31 -12.83 -8.35
C ASP A 215 2.02 -12.95 -9.16
N GLN A 216 2.02 -12.31 -10.34
CA GLN A 216 0.90 -12.36 -11.29
C GLN A 216 0.84 -13.69 -12.04
N VAL A 217 1.92 -14.49 -11.98
CA VAL A 217 2.04 -15.78 -12.69
C VAL A 217 1.62 -16.94 -11.78
N GLY A 218 1.58 -16.73 -10.45
CA GLY A 218 1.08 -17.69 -9.48
C GLY A 218 2.11 -18.77 -9.15
N GLU A 219 3.38 -18.39 -9.01
CA GLU A 219 4.45 -19.29 -8.54
C GLU A 219 4.20 -19.79 -7.11
N GLY A 220 3.32 -19.13 -6.36
CA GLY A 220 2.94 -19.51 -5.00
C GLY A 220 3.99 -19.06 -4.00
N ALA A 221 3.57 -18.55 -2.85
CA ALA A 221 4.50 -18.20 -1.78
C ALA A 221 3.87 -18.40 -0.41
N PHE A 222 4.53 -19.21 0.42
CA PHE A 222 4.13 -19.46 1.80
C PHE A 222 4.63 -18.35 2.73
N ALA A 223 3.82 -18.03 3.74
CA ALA A 223 4.24 -17.20 4.87
C ALA A 223 3.91 -17.89 6.19
N TYR A 224 4.78 -17.70 7.16
CA TYR A 224 4.65 -18.27 8.50
C TYR A 224 3.50 -17.62 9.28
N LEU A 225 2.83 -18.44 10.10
CA LEU A 225 1.83 -18.02 11.08
C LEU A 225 2.24 -18.58 12.45
N SER A 226 2.45 -17.70 13.42
CA SER A 226 2.82 -18.10 14.77
C SER A 226 1.68 -18.82 15.49
N PRO A 227 1.97 -19.59 16.56
CA PRO A 227 0.93 -20.24 17.35
C PRO A 227 -0.12 -19.29 17.93
N VAL A 228 0.28 -18.06 18.26
CA VAL A 228 -0.64 -17.02 18.74
C VAL A 228 -1.61 -16.60 17.63
N THR A 229 -1.11 -16.47 16.40
CA THR A 229 -1.89 -16.13 15.22
C THR A 229 -2.85 -17.24 14.84
N MET A 230 -2.38 -18.51 14.83
CA MET A 230 -3.24 -19.66 14.56
C MET A 230 -4.40 -19.76 15.55
N ARG A 231 -4.16 -19.55 16.85
CA ARG A 231 -5.24 -19.51 17.85
C ARG A 231 -6.23 -18.36 17.62
N ALA A 232 -5.75 -17.19 17.17
CA ALA A 232 -6.62 -16.07 16.86
C ALA A 232 -7.47 -16.33 15.61
N ILE A 233 -6.89 -16.94 14.58
CA ILE A 233 -7.60 -17.40 13.38
C ILE A 233 -8.70 -18.39 13.76
N LEU A 234 -8.37 -19.43 14.53
CA LEU A 234 -9.33 -20.45 14.98
C LEU A 234 -10.48 -19.80 15.77
N ARG A 235 -10.17 -18.95 16.76
CA ARG A 235 -11.21 -18.21 17.52
C ARG A 235 -12.14 -17.41 16.62
N TRP A 236 -11.59 -16.68 15.66
CA TRP A 236 -12.40 -15.89 14.71
C TRP A 236 -13.27 -16.79 13.83
N ARG A 237 -12.72 -17.90 13.32
CA ARG A 237 -13.45 -18.86 12.49
C ARG A 237 -14.57 -19.54 13.25
N ASP A 238 -14.30 -20.02 14.46
CA ASP A 238 -15.26 -20.73 15.30
C ASP A 238 -16.41 -19.79 15.70
N ALA A 239 -16.08 -18.60 16.19
CA ALA A 239 -17.08 -17.62 16.62
C ALA A 239 -17.90 -17.07 15.44
N GLY A 240 -17.30 -17.01 14.24
CA GLY A 240 -17.95 -16.52 13.04
C GLY A 240 -18.58 -17.58 12.14
N HIS A 241 -18.46 -18.87 12.49
CA HIS A 241 -18.82 -20.02 11.65
C HIS A 241 -18.26 -19.91 10.21
N ILE A 242 -16.95 -19.73 10.12
CA ILE A 242 -16.20 -19.51 8.86
C ILE A 242 -15.40 -20.76 8.51
N ASP A 243 -16.08 -21.69 7.82
CA ASP A 243 -15.51 -22.99 7.44
C ASP A 243 -14.82 -22.97 6.07
N ALA A 244 -15.22 -22.07 5.17
CA ALA A 244 -14.68 -21.97 3.81
C ALA A 244 -14.77 -20.53 3.26
N GLY A 245 -14.08 -20.23 2.17
CA GLY A 245 -14.14 -18.91 1.52
C GLY A 245 -13.25 -17.88 2.23
N ALA A 246 -13.51 -16.59 1.98
CA ALA A 246 -12.70 -15.51 2.53
C ALA A 246 -12.57 -15.57 4.06
N LEU A 247 -11.32 -15.58 4.55
CA LEU A 247 -11.01 -15.63 5.98
C LEU A 247 -11.45 -14.35 6.68
N PHE A 248 -11.11 -13.18 6.11
CA PHE A 248 -11.47 -11.88 6.68
C PHE A 248 -12.70 -11.30 5.99
N ARG A 249 -13.84 -11.38 6.66
CA ARG A 249 -15.13 -10.92 6.14
C ARG A 249 -15.57 -9.60 6.76
N ARG A 250 -16.47 -8.89 6.06
CA ARG A 250 -17.14 -7.72 6.63
C ARG A 250 -17.98 -8.14 7.83
N VAL A 251 -17.87 -7.38 8.93
CA VAL A 251 -18.79 -7.49 10.07
C VAL A 251 -19.71 -6.28 9.99
N GLU A 252 -21.00 -6.55 9.91
CA GLU A 252 -22.02 -5.53 9.90
C GLU A 252 -22.49 -5.24 11.32
N THR A 253 -22.70 -3.97 11.62
CA THR A 253 -23.12 -3.51 12.94
C THR A 253 -24.44 -2.76 12.84
N HIS A 254 -25.18 -2.77 13.94
CA HIS A 254 -26.26 -1.82 14.16
C HIS A 254 -25.70 -0.40 14.35
N PHE A 255 -26.60 0.59 14.42
CA PHE A 255 -26.24 1.99 14.63
C PHE A 255 -25.50 2.22 15.96
N ASP A 256 -25.85 1.47 17.00
CA ASP A 256 -25.20 1.48 18.31
C ASP A 256 -23.81 0.79 18.32
N GLY A 257 -23.40 0.23 17.17
CA GLY A 257 -22.13 -0.47 17.00
C GLY A 257 -22.14 -1.92 17.46
N SER A 258 -23.25 -2.48 17.95
CA SER A 258 -23.38 -3.92 18.24
C SER A 258 -23.33 -4.74 16.96
N VAL A 259 -22.81 -5.98 17.04
CA VAL A 259 -22.64 -6.83 15.86
C VAL A 259 -23.99 -7.38 15.41
N ARG A 260 -24.34 -7.15 14.13
CA ARG A 260 -25.58 -7.62 13.49
C ARG A 260 -25.37 -8.97 12.82
N THR A 261 -24.40 -9.04 11.90
CA THR A 261 -24.12 -10.25 11.11
C THR A 261 -22.70 -10.20 10.55
N ILE A 262 -22.20 -11.37 10.16
CA ILE A 262 -20.97 -11.51 9.38
C ILE A 262 -21.38 -11.69 7.91
N GLY A 263 -20.75 -10.93 7.02
CA GLY A 263 -20.94 -11.06 5.57
C GLY A 263 -20.32 -12.34 5.02
N ARG A 264 -20.61 -12.67 3.76
CA ARG A 264 -20.00 -13.82 3.06
C ARG A 264 -18.77 -13.44 2.25
N GLU A 265 -18.73 -12.20 1.76
CA GLU A 265 -17.65 -11.69 0.93
C GLU A 265 -16.43 -11.26 1.73
N ALA A 266 -15.27 -11.27 1.05
CA ALA A 266 -14.03 -10.70 1.54
C ALA A 266 -14.20 -9.24 1.96
N LEU A 267 -13.46 -8.84 3.00
CA LEU A 267 -13.37 -7.46 3.42
C LEU A 267 -12.81 -6.61 2.27
N HIS A 268 -13.34 -5.39 2.09
CA HIS A 268 -12.78 -4.50 1.08
C HIS A 268 -11.34 -4.07 1.45
N PRO A 269 -10.36 -4.04 0.53
CA PRO A 269 -8.97 -3.69 0.87
C PRO A 269 -8.78 -2.34 1.57
N ASN A 270 -9.65 -1.36 1.30
CA ASN A 270 -9.58 -0.05 1.96
C ASN A 270 -9.96 -0.11 3.45
N SER A 271 -10.72 -1.13 3.88
CA SER A 271 -11.14 -1.30 5.27
C SER A 271 -9.96 -1.51 6.22
N ILE A 272 -8.83 -2.06 5.75
CA ILE A 272 -7.63 -2.28 6.57
C ILE A 272 -7.14 -0.98 7.22
N SER A 273 -7.03 0.10 6.45
CA SER A 273 -6.61 1.41 6.99
C SER A 273 -7.61 1.94 8.02
N PHE A 274 -8.91 1.75 7.80
CA PHE A 274 -9.94 2.19 8.74
C PHE A 274 -9.92 1.39 10.03
N ILE A 275 -9.68 0.07 9.96
CA ILE A 275 -9.53 -0.79 11.14
C ILE A 275 -8.35 -0.30 11.98
N TYR A 276 -7.19 -0.07 11.37
CA TYR A 276 -6.02 0.40 12.12
C TYR A 276 -6.26 1.77 12.76
N LYS A 277 -6.88 2.70 12.03
CA LYS A 277 -7.24 4.03 12.56
C LYS A 277 -8.22 3.94 13.73
N ARG A 278 -9.27 3.13 13.61
CA ARG A 278 -10.23 2.89 14.70
C ARG A 278 -9.54 2.31 15.93
N LEU A 279 -8.67 1.30 15.74
CA LEU A 279 -7.95 0.69 16.85
C LEU A 279 -6.96 1.67 17.50
N THR A 280 -6.36 2.59 16.74
CA THR A 280 -5.55 3.69 17.30
C THR A 280 -6.39 4.60 18.21
N VAL A 281 -7.59 4.98 17.78
CA VAL A 281 -8.52 5.78 18.61
C VAL A 281 -8.91 5.00 19.87
N ALA A 282 -9.32 3.74 19.73
CA ALA A 282 -9.69 2.89 20.85
C ALA A 282 -8.53 2.65 21.84
N ALA A 283 -7.29 2.57 21.34
CA ALA A 283 -6.12 2.44 22.19
C ALA A 283 -5.86 3.73 23.00
N TRP A 284 -6.08 4.88 22.38
CA TRP A 284 -6.00 6.18 23.05
C TRP A 284 -7.08 6.34 24.13
N GLU A 285 -8.34 6.05 23.80
CA GLU A 285 -9.47 6.11 24.75
C GLU A 285 -9.26 5.22 25.98
N LYS A 286 -8.58 4.08 25.81
CA LYS A 286 -8.21 3.15 26.89
C LYS A 286 -6.94 3.56 27.65
N GLY A 287 -6.33 4.70 27.34
CA GLY A 287 -5.10 5.18 27.97
C GLY A 287 -3.84 4.36 27.63
N LEU A 288 -3.89 3.50 26.61
CA LEU A 288 -2.77 2.60 26.25
C LEU A 288 -1.61 3.34 25.58
N LEU A 289 -1.84 4.54 25.05
CA LEU A 289 -0.83 5.31 24.32
C LEU A 289 -0.07 6.30 25.21
N GLY A 290 -0.24 6.23 26.53
CA GLY A 290 0.27 7.23 27.47
C GLY A 290 -0.55 8.53 27.46
N PRO A 291 -0.06 9.59 28.14
CA PRO A 291 -0.79 10.85 28.34
C PRO A 291 -0.72 11.75 27.10
N ILE A 292 -1.14 11.26 25.94
CA ILE A 292 -1.19 12.06 24.71
C ILE A 292 -2.52 12.80 24.61
N GLY A 293 -2.48 14.07 24.21
CA GLY A 293 -3.68 14.88 23.96
C GLY A 293 -4.34 14.55 22.61
N GLU A 294 -5.53 15.13 22.39
CA GLU A 294 -6.34 14.91 21.18
C GLU A 294 -5.59 15.23 19.88
N ALA A 295 -4.87 16.35 19.84
CA ALA A 295 -4.11 16.76 18.66
C ALA A 295 -3.04 15.74 18.24
N GLU A 296 -2.38 15.08 19.22
CA GLU A 296 -1.40 14.04 18.91
C GLU A 296 -2.09 12.73 18.49
N ARG A 297 -3.23 12.39 19.10
CA ARG A 297 -4.08 11.28 18.63
C ARG A 297 -4.44 11.46 17.15
N ASP A 298 -4.86 12.66 16.73
CA ASP A 298 -5.25 12.92 15.34
C ASP A 298 -4.09 12.80 14.37
N ARG A 299 -2.90 13.27 14.78
CA ARG A 299 -1.66 13.09 14.00
C ARG A 299 -1.32 11.61 13.84
N LEU A 300 -1.43 10.81 14.90
CA LEU A 300 -1.20 9.37 14.84
C LEU A 300 -2.19 8.68 13.91
N VAL A 301 -3.48 9.00 14.04
CA VAL A 301 -4.54 8.46 13.17
C VAL A 301 -4.31 8.83 11.70
N ALA A 302 -3.89 10.07 11.41
CA ALA A 302 -3.58 10.51 10.06
C ALA A 302 -2.35 9.79 9.47
N ALA A 303 -1.36 9.45 10.29
CA ALA A 303 -0.11 8.82 9.87
C ALA A 303 -0.19 7.29 9.70
N VAL A 304 -1.20 6.65 10.30
CA VAL A 304 -1.44 5.21 10.18
C VAL A 304 -2.12 4.88 8.85
N SER A 305 -1.63 3.82 8.20
CA SER A 305 -2.20 3.29 6.97
C SER A 305 -2.07 1.78 6.91
N SER A 306 -2.70 1.15 5.92
CA SER A 306 -2.52 -0.28 5.64
C SER A 306 -1.06 -0.73 5.46
N HIS A 307 -0.12 0.17 5.19
CA HIS A 307 1.30 -0.16 5.02
C HIS A 307 2.11 -0.08 6.33
N SER A 308 1.50 0.40 7.40
CA SER A 308 2.16 0.67 8.69
C SER A 308 2.75 -0.58 9.35
N ILE A 309 2.02 -1.71 9.33
CA ILE A 309 2.50 -2.98 9.91
C ILE A 309 3.68 -3.51 9.12
N ARG A 310 3.59 -3.53 7.78
CA ARG A 310 4.68 -3.98 6.91
C ARG A 310 5.98 -3.18 7.10
N VAL A 311 5.87 -1.88 7.43
CA VAL A 311 7.03 -1.06 7.84
C VAL A 311 7.53 -1.47 9.22
N GLY A 312 6.64 -1.66 10.19
CA GLY A 312 7.00 -2.03 11.56
C GLY A 312 7.69 -3.38 11.64
N VAL A 313 7.19 -4.38 10.92
CA VAL A 313 7.79 -5.72 10.82
C VAL A 313 9.21 -5.66 10.25
N ALA A 314 9.43 -4.87 9.19
CA ALA A 314 10.77 -4.66 8.63
C ALA A 314 11.71 -4.05 9.67
N GLN A 315 11.21 -3.07 10.42
CA GLN A 315 11.97 -2.38 11.46
C GLN A 315 12.28 -3.29 12.66
N ASP A 316 11.33 -4.14 13.07
CA ASP A 316 11.53 -5.11 14.15
C ASP A 316 12.59 -6.14 13.77
N ASN A 317 12.54 -6.70 12.56
CA ASN A 317 13.55 -7.64 12.09
C ASN A 317 14.94 -6.99 11.96
N VAL A 318 15.01 -5.76 11.41
CA VAL A 318 16.28 -5.02 11.33
C VAL A 318 16.83 -4.72 12.73
N ALA A 319 15.96 -4.36 13.68
CA ALA A 319 16.35 -4.11 15.07
C ALA A 319 16.81 -5.40 15.79
N ALA A 320 16.21 -6.55 15.46
CA ALA A 320 16.63 -7.87 15.93
C ALA A 320 17.96 -8.35 15.35
N GLY A 321 18.51 -7.64 14.36
CA GLY A 321 19.77 -8.01 13.70
C GLY A 321 19.63 -9.09 12.64
N GLU A 322 18.40 -9.37 12.18
CA GLU A 322 18.14 -10.38 11.16
C GLU A 322 18.84 -10.07 9.84
N ALA A 323 19.30 -11.14 9.17
CA ALA A 323 19.97 -11.02 7.88
C ALA A 323 19.00 -10.49 6.82
N MET A 324 19.46 -9.52 6.00
CA MET A 324 18.65 -8.90 4.94
C MET A 324 17.99 -9.93 4.02
N THR A 325 18.70 -11.00 3.66
CA THR A 325 18.19 -12.09 2.82
C THR A 325 17.06 -12.87 3.49
N ALA A 326 17.17 -13.17 4.78
CA ALA A 326 16.12 -13.83 5.56
C ALA A 326 14.87 -12.94 5.65
N ILE A 327 15.05 -11.64 5.92
CA ILE A 327 13.97 -10.65 5.93
C ILE A 327 13.28 -10.58 4.55
N MET A 328 14.05 -10.55 3.48
CA MET A 328 13.52 -10.50 2.11
C MET A 328 12.73 -11.76 1.75
N GLN A 329 13.24 -12.94 2.14
CA GLN A 329 12.58 -14.23 1.91
C GLN A 329 11.26 -14.31 2.68
N ALA A 330 11.28 -14.07 4.00
CA ALA A 330 10.10 -14.20 4.87
C ALA A 330 8.95 -13.27 4.46
N TYR A 331 9.26 -12.01 4.13
CA TYR A 331 8.24 -10.99 3.83
C TYR A 331 8.12 -10.65 2.35
N ARG A 332 8.81 -11.42 1.51
CA ARG A 332 8.73 -11.44 0.04
C ARG A 332 9.00 -10.07 -0.56
N TRP A 333 10.02 -9.40 -0.03
CA TRP A 333 10.58 -8.19 -0.62
C TRP A 333 11.58 -8.57 -1.71
N ARG A 334 11.25 -8.28 -2.97
CA ARG A 334 12.16 -8.51 -4.10
C ARG A 334 13.29 -7.49 -4.21
N ASP A 335 13.04 -6.23 -3.81
CA ASP A 335 14.04 -5.16 -3.91
C ASP A 335 14.62 -4.86 -2.51
N PRO A 336 15.93 -5.10 -2.28
CA PRO A 336 16.59 -4.83 -0.99
C PRO A 336 16.50 -3.34 -0.60
N ARG A 337 16.37 -2.43 -1.56
CA ARG A 337 16.18 -0.99 -1.30
C ARG A 337 14.92 -0.72 -0.49
N THR A 338 13.92 -1.59 -0.57
CA THR A 338 12.68 -1.45 0.21
C THR A 338 12.94 -1.62 1.70
N VAL A 339 13.65 -2.68 2.09
CA VAL A 339 13.98 -2.97 3.49
C VAL A 339 14.96 -1.95 4.04
N MET A 340 16.01 -1.62 3.26
CA MET A 340 16.96 -0.57 3.63
C MET A 340 16.27 0.77 3.89
N ARG A 341 15.27 1.13 3.09
CA ARG A 341 14.49 2.36 3.32
C ARG A 341 13.69 2.30 4.63
N TYR A 342 13.05 1.17 4.94
CA TYR A 342 12.30 1.03 6.19
C TYR A 342 13.20 1.08 7.42
N GLY A 343 14.40 0.49 7.32
CA GLY A 343 15.43 0.47 8.36
C GLY A 343 16.35 1.69 8.39
N ALA A 344 16.30 2.61 7.43
CA ALA A 344 17.28 3.69 7.27
C ALA A 344 17.47 4.55 8.54
N ARG A 345 16.37 4.86 9.25
CA ARG A 345 16.43 5.62 10.52
C ARG A 345 17.01 4.80 11.68
N LEU A 346 16.78 3.48 11.68
CA LEU A 346 17.37 2.56 12.66
C LEU A 346 18.86 2.41 12.42
N ALA A 347 19.25 2.12 11.17
CA ALA A 347 20.63 1.99 10.75
C ALA A 347 21.45 3.26 11.01
N ALA A 348 20.85 4.45 11.01
CA ALA A 348 21.55 5.67 11.42
C ALA A 348 21.93 5.68 12.91
N LYS A 349 21.10 5.09 13.78
CA LYS A 349 21.30 5.07 15.24
C LYS A 349 22.04 3.82 15.76
N SER A 350 21.95 2.71 15.04
CA SER A 350 22.52 1.41 15.44
C SER A 350 23.36 0.74 14.35
N GLY A 351 23.70 1.47 13.27
CA GLY A 351 24.45 0.95 12.14
C GLY A 351 25.94 0.72 12.43
N ALA A 352 26.69 0.35 11.38
CA ALA A 352 28.10 0.01 11.49
C ALA A 352 28.91 1.09 12.21
N ALA A 353 28.69 2.37 11.88
CA ALA A 353 29.36 3.49 12.53
C ALA A 353 29.03 3.59 14.03
N ALA A 354 27.76 3.44 14.42
CA ALA A 354 27.34 3.49 15.82
C ALA A 354 27.90 2.30 16.64
N ARG A 355 27.91 1.09 16.07
CA ARG A 355 28.51 -0.09 16.71
C ARG A 355 30.03 0.02 16.82
N MET A 356 30.69 0.57 15.80
CA MET A 356 32.13 0.85 15.86
C MET A 356 32.44 1.91 16.93
N ALA A 357 31.62 2.95 17.04
CA ALA A 357 31.75 3.95 18.10
C ALA A 357 31.60 3.31 19.49
N ALA A 358 30.58 2.48 19.71
CA ALA A 358 30.38 1.77 20.99
C ALA A 358 31.57 0.87 21.37
N ARG A 359 32.14 0.16 20.39
CA ARG A 359 33.36 -0.65 20.56
C ARG A 359 34.59 0.19 20.90
N MET A 360 34.71 1.38 20.31
CA MET A 360 35.83 2.30 20.59
C MET A 360 35.71 2.96 21.98
N THR A 361 34.49 3.14 22.49
CA THR A 361 34.24 3.78 23.79
C THR A 361 34.23 2.81 24.97
N GLY A 362 34.46 1.49 24.75
CA GLY A 362 34.53 0.50 25.83
C GLY A 362 33.21 0.20 26.54
N ALA A 363 32.07 0.61 25.97
CA ALA A 363 30.74 0.30 26.49
C ALA A 363 30.24 -0.99 25.82
N GLY A 364 30.76 -2.12 26.29
CA GLY A 364 30.36 -3.47 25.88
C GLY A 364 29.90 -4.28 27.06
#